data_AF-A0A7Y2G1C0-F1
#
_entry.id   AF-A0A7Y2G1C0-F1
#
_cell.length_a   1.000
_cell.length_b   1.000
_cell.length_c   1.000
_cell.angle_alpha   90.00
_cell.angle_beta   90.00
_cell.angle_gamma   90.00
#
_symmetry.space_group_name_H-M   'P 1'
#
loop_
_entity.id
_entity.type
_entity.pdbx_description
1 polymer ?
#
loop_
_entity_poly.entity_id
_entity_poly.type
_entity_poly.pdbx_seq_one_letter_code
_entity_poly.pdbx_strand_id
1 'polypeptide(L)'
;MKTVTYIANGDLRQSANQKAWPTQAVTEEQLVERLSDAGIFAVRGHDVDETKGHGFIDSQRRGLEVFRGIDPETPLIVMLTTWQYSHHILHGLITHRAPILTIANWSGRYPGLVGMLNLNASMTKAGVPYSTLWSERFDDAFFLKGLDEWINSESIRHDESHARPLQPGGEPAAALGARLGRALLSEKAILGIFDEGCMGMYNAIVPDELLNATGLFKERLSQSALFYETGQVDDATAAASLTWLLDRGVVFHFGQDDENDLTEEQVLKQLKMYHAAVRIADDFGCDAIGIQYQQGLKDLLPASDLAEGLLNNVERPPVHSRTGSRELFAGRAVPHFNEVDECAGIDALVTNRIWTEMGFDPATTLHDVRWGDHFG
;
A
#
# COMPACT_ATOMS: atom_id res chain seq x y z
N MET A 1 -28.30 -16.58 22.53
CA MET A 1 -27.92 -16.02 21.22
C MET A 1 -26.59 -15.30 21.44
N LYS A 2 -25.54 -15.64 20.69
CA LYS A 2 -24.26 -14.92 20.81
C LYS A 2 -24.44 -13.55 20.16
N THR A 3 -23.94 -12.49 20.79
CA THR A 3 -23.96 -11.14 20.22
C THR A 3 -22.58 -10.83 19.65
N VAL A 4 -22.54 -10.24 18.47
CA VAL A 4 -21.30 -9.70 17.88
C VAL A 4 -21.50 -8.24 17.54
N THR A 5 -20.46 -7.44 17.70
CA THR A 5 -20.43 -6.09 17.16
C THR A 5 -19.77 -6.13 15.80
N TYR A 6 -20.31 -5.46 14.80
CA TYR A 6 -19.62 -5.27 13.51
C TYR A 6 -19.42 -3.79 13.20
N ILE A 7 -18.30 -3.46 12.57
CA ILE A 7 -17.95 -2.10 12.16
C ILE A 7 -17.51 -2.08 10.70
N ALA A 8 -17.75 -0.96 10.01
CA ALA A 8 -17.19 -0.68 8.69
C ALA A 8 -16.12 0.42 8.77
N ASN A 9 -14.90 0.14 8.30
CA ASN A 9 -13.84 1.13 8.17
C ASN A 9 -13.66 1.53 6.71
N GLY A 10 -13.30 2.79 6.46
CA GLY A 10 -13.22 3.34 5.11
C GLY A 10 -11.99 4.20 4.87
N ASP A 11 -12.01 4.83 3.71
CA ASP A 11 -11.01 5.76 3.20
C ASP A 11 -11.12 7.10 3.94
N LEU A 12 -10.06 7.91 3.91
CA LEU A 12 -10.13 9.30 4.34
C LEU A 12 -10.85 10.19 3.31
N ARG A 13 -10.81 9.79 2.03
CA ARG A 13 -11.43 10.53 0.92
C ARG A 13 -12.94 10.32 0.92
N GLN A 14 -13.68 11.40 1.18
CA GLN A 14 -15.15 11.45 1.16
C GLN A 14 -15.76 10.84 -0.11
N SER A 15 -15.22 11.20 -1.28
CA SER A 15 -15.74 10.76 -2.58
C SER A 15 -15.57 9.25 -2.79
N ALA A 16 -14.49 8.65 -2.28
CA ALA A 16 -14.27 7.20 -2.33
C ALA A 16 -15.31 6.48 -1.47
N ASN A 17 -15.52 6.96 -0.24
CA ASN A 17 -16.52 6.39 0.67
C ASN A 17 -17.95 6.48 0.11
N GLN A 18 -18.35 7.63 -0.42
CA GLN A 18 -19.67 7.81 -1.03
C GLN A 18 -19.90 6.88 -2.22
N LYS A 19 -18.89 6.70 -3.08
CA LYS A 19 -18.97 5.78 -4.22
C LYS A 19 -19.09 4.32 -3.77
N ALA A 20 -18.36 3.92 -2.73
CA ALA A 20 -18.35 2.54 -2.25
C ALA A 20 -19.54 2.19 -1.35
N TRP A 21 -20.17 3.18 -0.70
CA TRP A 21 -21.19 2.97 0.32
C TRP A 21 -22.39 2.09 -0.12
N PRO A 22 -22.97 2.27 -1.33
CA PRO A 22 -24.07 1.39 -1.75
C PRO A 22 -23.67 -0.10 -1.79
N THR A 23 -22.41 -0.40 -2.14
CA THR A 23 -21.91 -1.78 -2.12
C THR A 23 -21.71 -2.27 -0.69
N GLN A 24 -21.12 -1.44 0.18
CA GLN A 24 -20.97 -1.77 1.60
C GLN A 24 -22.32 -2.06 2.27
N ALA A 25 -23.34 -1.22 2.07
CA ALA A 25 -24.66 -1.39 2.69
C ALA A 25 -25.32 -2.72 2.32
N VAL A 26 -25.34 -3.08 1.03
CA VAL A 26 -25.85 -4.40 0.57
C VAL A 26 -25.04 -5.54 1.18
N THR A 27 -23.73 -5.36 1.29
CA THR A 27 -22.83 -6.37 1.84
C THR A 27 -23.05 -6.54 3.35
N GLU A 28 -23.32 -5.45 4.09
CA GLU A 28 -23.69 -5.49 5.51
C GLU A 28 -25.02 -6.25 5.70
N GLU A 29 -26.03 -6.01 4.86
CA GLU A 29 -27.31 -6.75 4.91
C GLU A 29 -27.12 -8.25 4.71
N GLN A 30 -26.33 -8.65 3.70
CA GLN A 30 -26.00 -10.06 3.44
C GLN A 30 -25.29 -10.70 4.64
N LEU A 31 -24.28 -10.02 5.20
CA LEU A 31 -23.57 -10.52 6.37
C LEU A 31 -24.52 -10.69 7.57
N VAL A 32 -25.35 -9.69 7.87
CA VAL A 32 -26.30 -9.75 8.99
C VAL A 32 -27.29 -10.90 8.81
N GLU A 33 -27.78 -11.14 7.59
CA GLU A 33 -28.65 -12.27 7.30
C GLU A 33 -27.93 -13.61 7.58
N ARG A 34 -26.69 -13.78 7.10
CA ARG A 34 -25.91 -15.01 7.35
C ARG A 34 -25.59 -15.23 8.84
N LEU A 35 -25.28 -14.16 9.57
CA LEU A 35 -25.05 -14.22 11.03
C LEU A 35 -26.34 -14.62 11.75
N SER A 36 -27.49 -14.09 11.34
CA SER A 36 -28.81 -14.45 11.90
C SER A 36 -29.14 -15.92 11.65
N ASP A 37 -28.89 -16.44 10.44
CA ASP A 37 -29.08 -17.86 10.11
C ASP A 37 -28.19 -18.78 10.96
N ALA A 38 -27.01 -18.30 11.37
CA ALA A 38 -26.11 -18.98 12.30
C ALA A 38 -26.47 -18.77 13.79
N GLY A 39 -27.59 -18.12 14.10
CA GLY A 39 -28.05 -17.89 15.47
C GLY A 39 -27.27 -16.81 16.24
N ILE A 40 -26.67 -15.88 15.52
CA ILE A 40 -25.90 -14.74 16.07
C ILE A 40 -26.71 -13.46 15.91
N PHE A 41 -26.71 -12.65 16.96
CA PHE A 41 -27.27 -11.31 16.92
C PHE A 41 -26.17 -10.29 16.59
N ALA A 42 -26.22 -9.72 15.40
CA ALA A 42 -25.26 -8.72 14.95
C ALA A 42 -25.70 -7.30 15.31
N VAL A 43 -24.83 -6.54 15.98
CA VAL A 43 -25.04 -5.13 16.33
C VAL A 43 -24.04 -4.28 15.55
N ARG A 44 -24.53 -3.30 14.81
CA ARG A 44 -23.66 -2.32 14.15
C ARG A 44 -23.04 -1.42 15.23
N GLY A 45 -21.72 -1.34 15.30
CA GLY A 45 -21.00 -0.60 16.35
C GLY A 45 -21.04 0.92 16.22
N HIS A 46 -21.63 1.45 15.14
CA HIS A 46 -21.78 2.88 14.90
C HIS A 46 -22.93 3.16 13.93
N ASP A 47 -23.41 4.40 13.92
CA ASP A 47 -24.46 4.85 13.01
C ASP A 47 -23.93 5.26 11.64
N VAL A 48 -24.80 5.23 10.64
CA VAL A 48 -24.58 5.84 9.33
C VAL A 48 -24.61 7.37 9.47
N ASP A 49 -23.64 8.05 8.89
CA ASP A 49 -23.62 9.51 8.86
C ASP A 49 -24.39 10.01 7.63
N GLU A 50 -25.65 10.42 7.82
CA GLU A 50 -26.51 10.93 6.76
C GLU A 50 -25.95 12.17 6.08
N THR A 51 -25.19 13.01 6.80
CA THR A 51 -24.60 14.23 6.26
C THR A 51 -23.46 13.90 5.31
N LYS A 52 -22.66 12.88 5.64
CA LYS A 52 -21.61 12.36 4.76
C LYS A 52 -22.16 11.46 3.65
N GLY A 53 -23.34 10.87 3.85
CA GLY A 53 -23.94 9.93 2.91
C GLY A 53 -23.26 8.57 2.89
N HIS A 54 -22.57 8.19 3.98
CA HIS A 54 -21.98 6.86 4.14
C HIS A 54 -21.87 6.45 5.61
N GLY A 55 -21.76 5.15 5.86
CA GLY A 55 -21.58 4.58 7.19
C GLY A 55 -20.18 4.10 7.51
N PHE A 56 -19.13 4.55 6.83
CA PHE A 56 -17.74 4.20 7.17
C PHE A 56 -17.16 5.03 8.33
N ILE A 57 -16.25 4.43 9.09
CA ILE A 57 -15.27 5.15 9.91
C ILE A 57 -14.20 5.72 8.97
N ASP A 58 -14.06 7.04 8.95
CA ASP A 58 -13.26 7.78 7.94
C ASP A 58 -12.16 8.65 8.56
N SER A 59 -11.93 8.51 9.86
CA SER A 59 -10.86 9.21 10.56
C SER A 59 -10.51 8.50 11.86
N GLN A 60 -9.28 8.71 12.33
CA GLN A 60 -8.85 8.22 13.64
C GLN A 60 -9.67 8.81 14.79
N ARG A 61 -10.14 10.06 14.67
CA ARG A 61 -11.02 10.63 15.70
C ARG A 61 -12.37 9.93 15.73
N ARG A 62 -12.97 9.65 14.57
CA ARG A 62 -14.23 8.90 14.51
C ARG A 62 -14.05 7.49 15.08
N GLY A 63 -12.96 6.80 14.72
CA GLY A 63 -12.64 5.48 15.28
C GLY A 63 -12.51 5.51 16.80
N LEU A 64 -11.85 6.51 17.38
CA LEU A 64 -11.78 6.70 18.83
C LEU A 64 -13.16 6.81 19.48
N GLU A 65 -14.10 7.56 18.89
CA GLU A 65 -15.46 7.65 19.44
C GLU A 65 -16.22 6.34 19.32
N VAL A 66 -16.07 5.62 18.21
CA VAL A 66 -16.72 4.33 18.02
C VAL A 66 -16.23 3.32 19.06
N PHE A 67 -14.92 3.17 19.23
CA PHE A 67 -14.36 2.20 20.18
C PHE A 67 -14.61 2.55 21.66
N ARG A 68 -14.97 3.80 21.99
CA ARG A 68 -15.46 4.14 23.35
C ARG A 68 -16.84 3.53 23.66
N GLY A 69 -17.65 3.29 22.62
CA GLY A 69 -18.98 2.70 22.74
C GLY A 69 -19.00 1.18 22.57
N ILE A 70 -17.92 0.57 22.10
CA ILE A 70 -17.81 -0.88 21.91
C ILE A 70 -17.29 -1.52 23.19
N ASP A 71 -18.00 -2.52 23.70
CA ASP A 71 -17.51 -3.37 24.78
C ASP A 71 -16.31 -4.21 24.30
N PRO A 72 -15.11 -4.04 24.89
CA PRO A 72 -13.91 -4.78 24.48
C PRO A 72 -14.00 -6.29 24.68
N GLU A 73 -15.00 -6.79 25.44
CA GLU A 73 -15.27 -8.21 25.67
C GLU A 73 -16.29 -8.80 24.67
N THR A 74 -16.86 -8.00 23.77
CA THR A 74 -17.78 -8.49 22.74
C THR A 74 -17.00 -8.84 21.45
N PRO A 75 -17.19 -10.03 20.85
CA PRO A 75 -16.55 -10.37 19.58
C PRO A 75 -16.81 -9.32 18.50
N LEU A 76 -15.77 -8.98 17.75
CA LEU A 76 -15.78 -7.86 16.80
C LEU A 76 -15.58 -8.35 15.37
N ILE A 77 -16.45 -7.92 14.46
CA ILE A 77 -16.29 -8.11 13.02
C ILE A 77 -15.91 -6.77 12.39
N VAL A 78 -14.83 -6.74 11.60
CA VAL A 78 -14.50 -5.59 10.75
C VAL A 78 -14.86 -5.93 9.31
N MET A 79 -15.90 -5.27 8.79
CA MET A 79 -16.42 -5.51 7.45
C MET A 79 -15.86 -4.51 6.44
N LEU A 80 -15.23 -5.00 5.39
CA LEU A 80 -14.40 -4.21 4.47
C LEU A 80 -14.79 -4.45 3.01
N THR A 81 -15.43 -3.47 2.37
CA THR A 81 -15.70 -3.52 0.92
C THR A 81 -14.94 -2.48 0.11
N THR A 82 -14.06 -1.71 0.72
CA THR A 82 -13.28 -0.65 0.05
C THR A 82 -11.87 -0.54 0.65
N TRP A 83 -11.01 0.25 0.01
CA TRP A 83 -9.76 0.68 0.64
C TRP A 83 -10.06 1.41 1.94
N GLN A 84 -9.23 1.14 2.95
CA GLN A 84 -9.40 1.66 4.30
C GLN A 84 -8.05 2.06 4.88
N TYR A 85 -8.06 3.05 5.78
CA TYR A 85 -6.83 3.49 6.43
C TYR A 85 -6.76 2.83 7.82
N SER A 86 -5.85 1.87 8.00
CA SER A 86 -5.80 1.01 9.20
C SER A 86 -5.69 1.82 10.49
N HIS A 87 -4.94 2.92 10.46
CA HIS A 87 -4.79 3.81 11.62
C HIS A 87 -6.10 4.44 12.14
N HIS A 88 -7.18 4.45 11.34
CA HIS A 88 -8.50 4.89 11.79
C HIS A 88 -9.04 4.07 12.95
N ILE A 89 -8.74 2.76 12.99
CA ILE A 89 -9.31 1.83 13.97
C ILE A 89 -8.27 1.02 14.73
N LEU A 90 -7.02 0.99 14.28
CA LEU A 90 -5.96 0.15 14.87
C LEU A 90 -5.80 0.38 16.38
N HIS A 91 -5.90 1.62 16.84
CA HIS A 91 -5.83 1.95 18.27
C HIS A 91 -6.90 1.22 19.10
N GLY A 92 -8.09 1.02 18.54
CA GLY A 92 -9.19 0.32 19.18
C GLY A 92 -8.95 -1.18 19.18
N LEU A 93 -8.53 -1.71 18.03
CA LEU A 93 -8.21 -3.13 17.84
C LEU A 93 -7.08 -3.62 18.77
N ILE A 94 -6.04 -2.80 18.98
CA ILE A 94 -4.93 -3.11 19.90
C ILE A 94 -5.42 -3.32 21.35
N THR A 95 -6.48 -2.61 21.74
CA THR A 95 -7.02 -2.67 23.11
C THR A 95 -8.24 -3.58 23.26
N HIS A 96 -8.74 -4.12 22.15
CA HIS A 96 -9.87 -5.04 22.13
C HIS A 96 -9.43 -6.41 22.65
N ARG A 97 -10.26 -7.09 23.46
CA ARG A 97 -9.87 -8.33 24.15
C ARG A 97 -10.57 -9.57 23.60
N ALA A 98 -11.80 -9.41 23.13
CA ALA A 98 -12.52 -10.48 22.47
C ALA A 98 -11.98 -10.78 21.05
N PRO A 99 -12.33 -11.93 20.47
CA PRO A 99 -11.91 -12.31 19.13
C PRO A 99 -12.30 -11.29 18.06
N ILE A 100 -11.39 -11.06 17.11
CA ILE A 100 -11.59 -10.18 15.96
C ILE A 100 -11.67 -11.03 14.70
N LEU A 101 -12.68 -10.77 13.87
CA LEU A 101 -12.83 -11.35 12.54
C LEU A 101 -12.86 -10.23 11.50
N THR A 102 -11.95 -10.26 10.53
CA THR A 102 -12.01 -9.37 9.37
C THR A 102 -12.75 -10.07 8.24
N ILE A 103 -13.66 -9.36 7.58
CA ILE A 103 -14.40 -9.90 6.43
C ILE A 103 -14.30 -8.92 5.27
N ALA A 104 -14.03 -9.44 4.07
CA ALA A 104 -14.06 -8.65 2.83
C ALA A 104 -14.99 -9.26 1.77
N ASN A 105 -15.57 -8.41 0.92
CA ASN A 105 -16.28 -8.89 -0.25
C ASN A 105 -15.33 -9.17 -1.42
N TRP A 106 -15.45 -10.34 -2.03
CA TRP A 106 -14.62 -10.79 -3.15
C TRP A 106 -15.20 -10.34 -4.51
N SER A 107 -15.50 -9.05 -4.67
CA SER A 107 -16.24 -8.55 -5.85
C SER A 107 -15.40 -7.90 -6.96
N GLY A 108 -14.12 -7.62 -6.71
CA GLY A 108 -13.22 -6.90 -7.64
C GLY A 108 -13.57 -5.41 -7.88
N ARG A 109 -14.81 -4.99 -7.65
CA ARG A 109 -15.33 -3.64 -7.93
C ARG A 109 -14.63 -2.55 -7.12
N TYR A 110 -14.41 -2.80 -5.83
CA TYR A 110 -13.75 -1.87 -4.90
C TYR A 110 -12.61 -2.59 -4.17
N PRO A 111 -11.64 -1.86 -3.58
CA PRO A 111 -10.43 -2.43 -2.99
C PRO A 111 -10.64 -3.12 -1.62
N GLY A 112 -11.79 -3.76 -1.36
CA GLY A 112 -12.09 -4.36 -0.05
C GLY A 112 -11.04 -5.37 0.42
N LEU A 113 -10.57 -6.22 -0.49
CA LEU A 113 -9.51 -7.19 -0.20
C LEU A 113 -8.17 -6.52 0.11
N VAL A 114 -7.79 -5.51 -0.67
CA VAL A 114 -6.56 -4.72 -0.43
C VAL A 114 -6.63 -4.04 0.94
N GLY A 115 -7.78 -3.42 1.25
CA GLY A 115 -8.04 -2.80 2.54
C GLY A 115 -7.97 -3.79 3.71
N MET A 116 -8.50 -5.01 3.53
CA MET A 116 -8.42 -6.09 4.51
C MET A 116 -6.98 -6.58 4.72
N LEU A 117 -6.22 -6.80 3.65
CA LEU A 117 -4.82 -7.22 3.74
C LEU A 117 -3.96 -6.18 4.45
N ASN A 118 -4.18 -4.89 4.18
CA ASN A 118 -3.54 -3.79 4.93
C ASN A 118 -3.88 -3.85 6.43
N LEU A 119 -5.16 -4.01 6.78
CA LEU A 119 -5.57 -4.09 8.19
C LEU A 119 -4.97 -5.31 8.88
N ASN A 120 -5.03 -6.46 8.23
CA ASN A 120 -4.48 -7.72 8.71
C ASN A 120 -2.99 -7.63 8.95
N ALA A 121 -2.24 -7.11 7.98
CA ALA A 121 -0.80 -6.89 8.14
C ALA A 121 -0.51 -5.90 9.28
N SER A 122 -1.34 -4.87 9.46
CA SER A 122 -1.21 -3.90 10.54
C SER A 122 -1.47 -4.53 11.92
N MET A 123 -2.48 -5.39 12.03
CA MET A 123 -2.78 -6.16 13.25
C MET A 123 -1.68 -7.18 13.54
N THR A 124 -1.20 -7.93 12.54
CA THR A 124 -0.05 -8.84 12.68
C THR A 124 1.16 -8.10 13.22
N LYS A 125 1.52 -6.96 12.62
CA LYS A 125 2.63 -6.13 13.07
C LYS A 125 2.43 -5.63 14.51
N ALA A 126 1.21 -5.29 14.89
CA ALA A 126 0.86 -4.85 16.25
C ALA A 126 0.71 -6.01 17.26
N GLY A 127 0.86 -7.26 16.85
CA GLY A 127 0.68 -8.43 17.72
C GLY A 127 -0.78 -8.70 18.11
N VAL A 128 -1.74 -8.19 17.34
CA VAL A 128 -3.17 -8.38 17.57
C VAL A 128 -3.62 -9.65 16.85
N PRO A 129 -4.14 -10.67 17.56
CA PRO A 129 -4.69 -11.86 16.92
C PRO A 129 -6.00 -11.56 16.20
N TYR A 130 -6.19 -12.15 15.03
CA TYR A 130 -7.41 -12.04 14.25
C TYR A 130 -7.65 -13.33 13.45
N SER A 131 -8.89 -13.49 12.98
CA SER A 131 -9.25 -14.44 11.92
C SER A 131 -9.76 -13.67 10.72
N THR A 132 -9.81 -14.33 9.55
CA THR A 132 -10.19 -13.66 8.32
C THR A 132 -11.09 -14.54 7.46
N LEU A 133 -12.11 -13.93 6.87
CA LEU A 133 -12.94 -14.55 5.84
C LEU A 133 -13.13 -13.59 4.66
N TRP A 134 -13.46 -14.17 3.52
CA TRP A 134 -13.85 -13.43 2.34
C TRP A 134 -14.83 -14.27 1.54
N SER A 135 -15.70 -13.60 0.80
CA SER A 135 -16.64 -14.25 -0.12
C SER A 135 -17.23 -13.21 -1.05
N GLU A 136 -17.71 -13.63 -2.21
CA GLU A 136 -18.52 -12.78 -3.07
C GLU A 136 -19.92 -12.54 -2.49
N ARG A 137 -20.53 -13.57 -1.85
CA ARG A 137 -21.93 -13.52 -1.39
C ARG A 137 -22.18 -14.10 0.01
N PHE A 138 -21.13 -14.54 0.69
CA PHE A 138 -21.16 -15.15 2.04
C PHE A 138 -21.98 -16.46 2.15
N ASP A 139 -22.20 -17.15 1.04
CA ASP A 139 -22.97 -18.40 0.98
C ASP A 139 -22.15 -19.60 0.48
N ASP A 140 -20.88 -19.39 0.13
CA ASP A 140 -19.99 -20.46 -0.26
C ASP A 140 -19.54 -21.30 0.95
N ALA A 141 -19.12 -22.53 0.65
CA ALA A 141 -18.75 -23.49 1.68
C ALA A 141 -17.52 -23.08 2.49
N PHE A 142 -16.60 -22.28 1.94
CA PHE A 142 -15.44 -21.79 2.67
C PHE A 142 -15.88 -20.78 3.72
N PHE A 143 -16.71 -19.80 3.34
CA PHE A 143 -17.24 -18.80 4.27
C PHE A 143 -18.10 -19.43 5.37
N LEU A 144 -19.07 -20.27 5.01
CA LEU A 144 -20.01 -20.84 5.99
C LEU A 144 -19.31 -21.74 7.01
N LYS A 145 -18.33 -22.55 6.58
CA LYS A 145 -17.54 -23.40 7.49
C LYS A 145 -16.64 -22.57 8.40
N GLY A 146 -15.95 -21.57 7.86
CA GLY A 146 -15.09 -20.71 8.66
C GLY A 146 -15.87 -19.85 9.65
N LEU A 147 -17.07 -19.40 9.27
CA LEU A 147 -17.96 -18.69 10.19
C LEU A 147 -18.39 -19.60 11.35
N ASP A 148 -18.81 -20.84 11.08
CA ASP A 148 -19.13 -21.84 12.12
C ASP A 148 -17.93 -22.14 13.02
N GLU A 149 -16.73 -22.31 12.44
CA GLU A 149 -15.49 -22.53 13.20
C GLU A 149 -15.20 -21.35 14.14
N TRP A 150 -15.26 -20.11 13.63
CA TRP A 150 -15.00 -18.91 14.42
C TRP A 150 -16.01 -18.73 15.55
N ILE A 151 -17.29 -19.01 15.30
CA ILE A 151 -18.33 -18.95 16.33
C ILE A 151 -18.05 -19.92 17.47
N ASN A 152 -17.65 -21.14 17.14
CA ASN A 152 -17.53 -22.22 18.11
C ASN A 152 -16.16 -22.24 18.81
N SER A 153 -15.11 -21.76 18.16
CA SER A 153 -13.72 -21.86 18.63
C SER A 153 -12.99 -20.53 18.74
N GLU A 154 -13.65 -19.41 18.43
CA GLU A 154 -13.09 -18.05 18.51
C GLU A 154 -11.91 -17.77 17.58
N SER A 155 -11.60 -18.72 16.68
CA SER A 155 -10.52 -18.62 15.69
C SER A 155 -10.88 -19.41 14.44
N ILE A 156 -10.16 -19.16 13.34
CA ILE A 156 -10.26 -19.93 12.10
C ILE A 156 -8.89 -20.51 11.78
N ARG A 157 -8.84 -21.79 11.40
CA ARG A 157 -7.60 -22.40 10.91
C ARG A 157 -7.64 -22.52 9.38
N HIS A 158 -6.83 -21.71 8.71
CA HIS A 158 -6.66 -21.81 7.27
C HIS A 158 -5.77 -22.99 6.86
N ASP A 159 -6.04 -23.56 5.67
CA ASP A 159 -5.21 -24.60 5.07
C ASP A 159 -3.94 -24.00 4.45
N GLU A 160 -2.84 -24.14 5.17
CA GLU A 160 -1.51 -23.70 4.76
C GLU A 160 -0.68 -24.82 4.11
N SER A 161 -1.29 -25.97 3.75
CA SER A 161 -0.55 -27.11 3.17
C SER A 161 0.15 -26.82 1.84
N HIS A 162 -0.27 -25.75 1.16
CA HIS A 162 0.37 -25.22 -0.04
C HIS A 162 1.70 -24.49 0.27
N ALA A 163 1.83 -23.88 1.46
CA ALA A 163 3.04 -23.19 1.90
C ALA A 163 4.10 -24.20 2.35
N ARG A 164 5.31 -24.05 1.84
CA ARG A 164 6.44 -24.95 2.13
C ARG A 164 7.67 -24.14 2.50
N PRO A 165 8.49 -24.58 3.47
CA PRO A 165 9.76 -23.95 3.74
C PRO A 165 10.60 -23.87 2.46
N LEU A 166 11.12 -22.68 2.15
CA LEU A 166 12.06 -22.49 1.06
C LEU A 166 13.25 -23.43 1.27
N GLN A 167 13.52 -24.28 0.28
CA GLN A 167 14.77 -25.04 0.26
C GLN A 167 15.86 -24.08 -0.23
N PRO A 168 16.92 -23.83 0.56
CA PRO A 168 18.01 -22.97 0.12
C PRO A 168 18.52 -23.45 -1.24
N GLY A 169 18.82 -22.50 -2.13
CA GLY A 169 19.55 -22.82 -3.35
C GLY A 169 20.87 -23.52 -3.01
N GLY A 170 21.39 -24.32 -3.94
CA GLY A 170 22.71 -24.95 -3.77
C GLY A 170 23.81 -23.93 -3.44
N GLU A 171 25.01 -24.43 -3.10
CA GLU A 171 26.13 -23.63 -2.59
C GLU A 171 26.37 -22.27 -3.31
N PRO A 172 26.29 -22.16 -4.65
CA PRO A 172 26.50 -20.88 -5.33
C PRO A 172 25.51 -19.77 -4.94
N ALA A 173 24.23 -20.12 -4.79
CA ALA A 173 23.19 -19.14 -4.41
C ALA A 173 23.37 -18.68 -2.96
N ALA A 174 23.71 -19.62 -2.07
CA ALA A 174 24.00 -19.31 -0.67
C ALA A 174 25.24 -18.42 -0.53
N ALA A 175 26.31 -18.70 -1.28
CA ALA A 175 27.53 -17.91 -1.28
C ALA A 175 27.29 -16.48 -1.81
N LEU A 176 26.53 -16.33 -2.89
CA LEU A 176 26.10 -15.04 -3.43
C LEU A 176 25.31 -14.24 -2.39
N GLY A 177 24.25 -14.81 -1.83
CA GLY A 177 23.41 -14.14 -0.84
C GLY A 177 24.19 -13.73 0.40
N ALA A 178 25.06 -14.60 0.92
CA ALA A 178 25.90 -14.29 2.08
C ALA A 178 26.89 -13.16 1.80
N ARG A 179 27.46 -13.10 0.58
CA ARG A 179 28.34 -12.00 0.18
C ARG A 179 27.58 -10.68 0.08
N LEU A 180 26.45 -10.64 -0.61
CA LEU A 180 25.63 -9.44 -0.76
C LEU A 180 25.08 -8.94 0.59
N GLY A 181 24.65 -9.84 1.47
CA GLY A 181 24.23 -9.50 2.82
C GLY A 181 25.36 -8.88 3.66
N ARG A 182 26.58 -9.44 3.59
CA ARG A 182 27.75 -8.84 4.26
C ARG A 182 28.11 -7.47 3.69
N ALA A 183 28.04 -7.31 2.36
CA ALA A 183 28.29 -6.03 1.70
C ALA A 183 27.28 -4.97 2.16
N LEU A 184 25.98 -5.30 2.21
CA LEU A 184 24.95 -4.41 2.73
C LEU A 184 25.23 -4.01 4.20
N LEU A 185 25.68 -4.95 5.04
CA LEU A 185 26.04 -4.64 6.41
C LEU A 185 27.29 -3.76 6.55
N SER A 186 28.24 -3.81 5.63
CA SER A 186 29.45 -2.96 5.70
C SER A 186 29.27 -1.60 5.03
N GLU A 187 28.65 -1.58 3.86
CA GLU A 187 28.50 -0.40 3.01
C GLU A 187 27.27 0.42 3.38
N LYS A 188 26.26 -0.24 3.97
CA LYS A 188 24.95 0.30 4.30
C LYS A 188 24.15 0.70 3.06
N ALA A 189 22.89 1.06 3.27
CA ALA A 189 22.09 1.72 2.25
C ALA A 189 21.10 2.71 2.88
N ILE A 190 20.74 3.74 2.13
CA ILE A 190 19.82 4.79 2.56
C ILE A 190 18.50 4.69 1.77
N LEU A 191 17.39 4.57 2.49
CA LEU A 191 16.04 4.71 1.97
C LEU A 191 15.58 6.16 2.19
N GLY A 192 15.45 6.93 1.12
CA GLY A 192 14.91 8.29 1.17
C GLY A 192 13.37 8.26 1.19
N ILE A 193 12.76 8.76 2.25
CA ILE A 193 11.32 8.64 2.48
C ILE A 193 10.71 10.03 2.47
N PHE A 194 9.95 10.36 1.42
CA PHE A 194 9.24 11.63 1.33
C PHE A 194 7.93 11.58 2.12
N ASP A 195 7.98 12.10 3.36
CA ASP A 195 6.93 12.02 4.40
C ASP A 195 6.52 10.57 4.76
N GLU A 196 6.92 10.10 5.94
CA GLU A 196 6.78 8.70 6.37
C GLU A 196 5.31 8.28 6.60
N GLY A 197 4.94 7.12 6.04
CA GLY A 197 3.63 6.49 6.17
C GLY A 197 2.57 7.06 5.22
N CYS A 198 1.99 6.23 4.35
CA CYS A 198 0.94 6.65 3.42
C CYS A 198 -0.42 6.06 3.82
N MET A 199 -1.49 6.84 3.69
CA MET A 199 -2.88 6.38 3.84
C MET A 199 -3.16 5.47 5.05
N GLY A 200 -2.46 5.70 6.18
CA GLY A 200 -2.65 4.90 7.38
C GLY A 200 -2.16 3.45 7.31
N MET A 201 -1.31 3.09 6.35
CA MET A 201 -0.64 1.79 6.24
C MET A 201 0.40 1.62 7.35
N TYR A 202 -0.06 1.30 8.56
CA TYR A 202 0.82 1.07 9.69
C TYR A 202 1.79 -0.09 9.43
N ASN A 203 1.36 -1.13 8.72
CA ASN A 203 2.19 -2.26 8.31
C ASN A 203 3.40 -1.85 7.46
N ALA A 204 3.27 -0.78 6.67
CA ALA A 204 4.26 -0.37 5.68
C ALA A 204 5.44 0.43 6.26
N ILE A 205 5.35 0.84 7.54
CA ILE A 205 6.41 1.57 8.23
C ILE A 205 7.27 0.59 9.03
N VAL A 206 8.56 0.44 8.73
CA VAL A 206 9.45 -0.47 9.46
C VAL A 206 10.13 0.27 10.62
N PRO A 207 10.09 -0.22 11.87
CA PRO A 207 10.82 0.43 12.97
C PRO A 207 12.32 0.57 12.70
N ASP A 208 12.90 1.73 13.02
CA ASP A 208 14.31 2.03 12.75
C ASP A 208 15.26 1.00 13.37
N GLU A 209 15.01 0.54 14.60
CA GLU A 209 15.86 -0.45 15.27
C GLU A 209 15.88 -1.81 14.54
N LEU A 210 14.75 -2.20 13.94
CA LEU A 210 14.65 -3.42 13.14
C LEU A 210 15.33 -3.25 11.80
N LEU A 211 15.14 -2.09 11.15
CA LEU A 211 15.71 -1.79 9.86
C LEU A 211 17.24 -1.64 9.92
N ASN A 212 17.75 -0.87 10.88
CA ASN A 212 19.18 -0.58 11.04
C ASN A 212 20.02 -1.85 11.26
N ALA A 213 19.45 -2.87 11.89
CA ALA A 213 20.11 -4.17 12.08
C ALA A 213 20.42 -4.89 10.74
N THR A 214 19.70 -4.57 9.67
CA THR A 214 19.92 -5.10 8.32
C THR A 214 20.96 -4.31 7.51
N GLY A 215 21.42 -3.17 8.02
CA GLY A 215 22.31 -2.23 7.31
C GLY A 215 21.58 -1.16 6.50
N LEU A 216 20.24 -1.14 6.54
CA LEU A 216 19.40 -0.12 5.92
C LEU A 216 19.09 1.00 6.90
N PHE A 217 19.10 2.25 6.44
CA PHE A 217 18.78 3.44 7.23
C PHE A 217 17.80 4.34 6.49
N LYS A 218 17.01 5.12 7.23
CA LYS A 218 16.04 6.06 6.67
C LYS A 218 16.62 7.47 6.60
N GLU A 219 16.54 8.08 5.42
CA GLU A 219 16.64 9.53 5.26
C GLU A 219 15.24 10.10 5.15
N ARG A 220 14.83 10.94 6.10
CA ARG A 220 13.46 11.49 6.17
C ARG A 220 13.39 12.78 5.36
N LEU A 221 12.86 12.67 4.16
CA LEU A 221 12.68 13.75 3.20
C LEU A 221 11.26 14.33 3.31
N SER A 222 11.06 15.54 2.76
CA SER A 222 9.75 16.19 2.76
C SER A 222 9.17 16.29 1.36
N GLN A 223 7.89 15.96 1.18
CA GLN A 223 7.21 16.21 -0.09
C GLN A 223 7.12 17.69 -0.45
N SER A 224 7.19 18.59 0.54
CA SER A 224 7.27 20.03 0.27
C SER A 224 8.57 20.41 -0.44
N ALA A 225 9.68 19.73 -0.10
CA ALA A 225 10.95 19.90 -0.81
C ALA A 225 10.89 19.31 -2.22
N LEU A 226 10.25 18.15 -2.39
CA LEU A 226 10.02 17.56 -3.71
C LEU A 226 9.16 18.47 -4.59
N PHE A 227 8.09 19.05 -4.05
CA PHE A 227 7.25 20.03 -4.74
C PHE A 227 8.05 21.25 -5.18
N TYR A 228 8.80 21.85 -4.25
CA TYR A 228 9.64 23.00 -4.55
C TYR A 228 10.64 22.69 -5.69
N GLU A 229 11.31 21.54 -5.62
CA GLU A 229 12.28 21.16 -6.64
C GLU A 229 11.68 20.77 -7.98
N THR A 230 10.48 20.19 -7.98
CA THR A 230 9.70 20.00 -9.20
C THR A 230 9.49 21.34 -9.92
N GLY A 231 9.25 22.41 -9.16
CA GLY A 231 9.13 23.78 -9.69
C GLY A 231 10.45 24.39 -10.18
N GLN A 232 11.61 23.86 -9.79
CA GLN A 232 12.92 24.34 -10.25
C GLN A 232 13.38 23.67 -11.55
N VAL A 233 12.71 22.61 -12.00
CA VAL A 233 13.00 21.98 -13.30
C VAL A 233 12.38 22.80 -14.42
N ASP A 234 13.21 23.26 -15.36
CA ASP A 234 12.76 24.03 -16.51
C ASP A 234 11.91 23.19 -17.49
N ASP A 235 11.08 23.87 -18.28
CA ASP A 235 10.18 23.22 -19.25
C ASP A 235 10.95 22.49 -20.36
N ALA A 236 12.12 23.00 -20.75
CA ALA A 236 12.93 22.41 -21.81
C ALA A 236 13.45 21.02 -21.42
N THR A 237 13.82 20.83 -20.15
CA THR A 237 14.27 19.56 -19.59
C THR A 237 13.14 18.53 -19.61
N ALA A 238 11.93 18.93 -19.21
CA ALA A 238 10.76 18.06 -19.27
C ALA A 238 10.38 17.69 -20.71
N ALA A 239 10.37 18.68 -21.63
CA ALA A 239 10.07 18.46 -23.03
C ALA A 239 11.09 17.55 -23.74
N ALA A 240 12.38 17.67 -23.39
CA ALA A 240 13.42 16.76 -23.86
C ALA A 240 13.19 15.33 -23.37
N SER A 241 12.74 15.16 -22.12
CA SER A 241 12.41 13.85 -21.57
C SER A 241 11.17 13.23 -22.21
N LEU A 242 10.16 14.05 -22.51
CA LEU A 242 8.98 13.62 -23.26
C LEU A 242 9.37 13.16 -24.67
N THR A 243 10.17 13.97 -25.39
CA THR A 243 10.70 13.60 -26.72
C THR A 243 11.46 12.28 -26.66
N TRP A 244 12.32 12.11 -25.65
CA TRP A 244 13.09 10.88 -25.46
C TRP A 244 12.19 9.64 -25.31
N LEU A 245 11.04 9.77 -24.63
CA LEU A 245 10.06 8.69 -24.47
C LEU A 245 9.32 8.39 -25.77
N LEU A 246 8.89 9.44 -26.48
CA LEU A 246 8.23 9.31 -27.77
C LEU A 246 9.13 8.65 -28.82
N ASP A 247 10.41 9.01 -28.86
CA ASP A 247 11.42 8.42 -29.76
C ASP A 247 11.65 6.93 -29.49
N ARG A 248 11.31 6.46 -28.28
CA ARG A 248 11.36 5.05 -27.86
C ARG A 248 10.03 4.33 -27.95
N GLY A 249 9.02 4.97 -28.52
CA GLY A 249 7.73 4.35 -28.82
C GLY A 249 6.75 4.34 -27.66
N VAL A 250 6.98 5.11 -26.59
CA VAL A 250 5.91 5.35 -25.60
C VAL A 250 4.80 6.13 -26.28
N VAL A 251 3.57 5.63 -26.17
CA VAL A 251 2.38 6.27 -26.74
C VAL A 251 1.56 6.91 -25.61
N PHE A 252 1.35 8.22 -25.69
CA PHE A 252 0.48 8.96 -24.79
C PHE A 252 -0.87 9.23 -25.46
N HIS A 253 -1.95 8.92 -24.75
CA HIS A 253 -3.32 9.23 -25.18
C HIS A 253 -3.78 10.52 -24.50
N PHE A 254 -3.43 11.66 -25.09
CA PHE A 254 -3.78 12.96 -24.52
C PHE A 254 -5.23 13.34 -24.80
N GLY A 255 -5.87 13.91 -23.78
CA GLY A 255 -7.13 14.63 -23.91
C GLY A 255 -6.99 16.12 -23.57
N GLN A 256 -8.11 16.76 -23.28
CA GLN A 256 -8.18 18.21 -23.04
C GLN A 256 -8.73 18.58 -21.66
N ASP A 257 -9.37 17.63 -20.98
CA ASP A 257 -9.96 17.84 -19.67
C ASP A 257 -9.06 17.26 -18.59
N ASP A 258 -8.37 18.11 -17.82
CA ASP A 258 -7.49 17.68 -16.73
C ASP A 258 -8.19 16.80 -15.68
N GLU A 259 -9.52 16.87 -15.55
CA GLU A 259 -10.27 16.06 -14.57
C GLU A 259 -10.48 14.62 -15.05
N ASN A 260 -10.66 14.41 -16.36
CA ASN A 260 -11.08 13.13 -16.94
C ASN A 260 -10.04 12.49 -17.87
N ASP A 261 -9.11 13.28 -18.38
CA ASP A 261 -8.11 12.88 -19.36
C ASP A 261 -6.69 13.03 -18.80
N LEU A 262 -5.76 12.26 -19.36
CA LEU A 262 -4.34 12.55 -19.24
C LEU A 262 -4.00 13.73 -20.17
N THR A 263 -3.39 14.79 -19.65
CA THR A 263 -2.96 15.93 -20.47
C THR A 263 -1.44 16.01 -20.61
N GLU A 264 -0.97 16.65 -21.69
CA GLU A 264 0.47 16.84 -21.92
C GLU A 264 1.11 17.66 -20.80
N GLU A 265 0.39 18.66 -20.26
CA GLU A 265 0.85 19.46 -19.13
C GLU A 265 1.07 18.61 -17.87
N GLN A 266 0.16 17.67 -17.58
CA GLN A 266 0.32 16.74 -16.47
C GLN A 266 1.55 15.84 -16.67
N VAL A 267 1.78 15.34 -17.89
CA VAL A 267 2.97 14.52 -18.20
C VAL A 267 4.26 15.33 -18.06
N LEU A 268 4.31 16.56 -18.54
CA LEU A 268 5.48 17.43 -18.38
C LEU A 268 5.77 17.69 -16.89
N LYS A 269 4.76 17.95 -16.07
CA LYS A 269 4.91 18.10 -14.61
C LYS A 269 5.40 16.81 -13.93
N GLN A 270 4.91 15.65 -14.35
CA GLN A 270 5.43 14.35 -13.87
C GLN A 270 6.91 14.16 -14.21
N LEU A 271 7.32 14.54 -15.43
CA LEU A 271 8.71 14.47 -15.84
C LEU A 271 9.58 15.45 -15.04
N LYS A 272 9.07 16.63 -14.68
CA LYS A 272 9.77 17.51 -13.74
C LYS A 272 9.95 16.87 -12.36
N MET A 273 8.90 16.23 -11.84
CA MET A 273 8.98 15.51 -10.56
C MET A 273 10.01 14.38 -10.60
N TYR A 274 10.07 13.64 -11.71
CA TYR A 274 11.09 12.62 -11.96
C TYR A 274 12.51 13.20 -11.87
N HIS A 275 12.80 14.31 -12.55
CA HIS A 275 14.11 14.97 -12.47
C HIS A 275 14.42 15.46 -11.04
N ALA A 276 13.43 16.03 -10.35
CA ALA A 276 13.58 16.48 -8.97
C ALA A 276 13.89 15.32 -8.02
N ALA A 277 13.16 14.22 -8.11
CA ALA A 277 13.33 13.02 -7.30
C ALA A 277 14.73 12.41 -7.49
N VAL A 278 15.20 12.27 -8.74
CA VAL A 278 16.55 11.75 -9.04
C VAL A 278 17.65 12.66 -8.50
N ARG A 279 17.49 13.99 -8.60
CA ARG A 279 18.46 14.94 -8.06
C ARG A 279 18.51 14.90 -6.54
N ILE A 280 17.36 14.83 -5.88
CA ILE A 280 17.30 14.69 -4.41
C ILE A 280 17.93 13.36 -3.98
N ALA A 281 17.67 12.27 -4.69
CA ALA A 281 18.32 10.98 -4.40
C ALA A 281 19.86 11.07 -4.49
N ASP A 282 20.40 11.79 -5.48
CA ASP A 282 21.85 12.03 -5.60
C ASP A 282 22.37 12.95 -4.47
N ASP A 283 21.66 14.04 -4.17
CA ASP A 283 22.07 15.03 -3.16
C ASP A 283 22.20 14.40 -1.75
N PHE A 284 21.30 13.48 -1.42
CA PHE A 284 21.25 12.78 -0.13
C PHE A 284 21.92 11.40 -0.14
N GLY A 285 22.40 10.94 -1.30
CA GLY A 285 23.02 9.63 -1.44
C GLY A 285 22.06 8.46 -1.18
N CYS A 286 20.78 8.62 -1.54
CA CYS A 286 19.77 7.58 -1.39
C CYS A 286 20.01 6.42 -2.36
N ASP A 287 19.93 5.18 -1.84
CA ASP A 287 19.97 3.95 -2.63
C ASP A 287 18.59 3.57 -3.18
N ALA A 288 17.53 4.00 -2.49
CA ALA A 288 16.15 3.89 -2.93
C ALA A 288 15.36 5.09 -2.41
N ILE A 289 14.26 5.47 -3.07
CA ILE A 289 13.38 6.54 -2.61
C ILE A 289 11.91 6.15 -2.66
N GLY A 290 11.11 6.63 -1.72
CA GLY A 290 9.67 6.41 -1.73
C GLY A 290 8.94 7.74 -1.64
N ILE A 291 7.98 7.93 -2.53
CA ILE A 291 7.12 9.11 -2.56
C ILE A 291 5.78 8.72 -1.93
N GLN A 292 5.39 9.41 -0.86
CA GLN A 292 4.11 9.13 -0.19
C GLN A 292 2.95 9.44 -1.14
N TYR A 293 3.02 10.60 -1.79
CA TYR A 293 2.05 11.22 -2.70
C TYR A 293 0.67 11.47 -2.08
N GLN A 294 0.05 10.41 -1.54
CA GLN A 294 -1.26 10.40 -0.92
C GLN A 294 -1.17 10.48 0.62
N GLN A 295 -1.72 11.49 1.30
CA GLN A 295 -2.39 12.69 0.82
C GLN A 295 -1.44 13.89 0.96
N GLY A 296 -1.80 15.03 0.35
CA GLY A 296 -0.99 16.24 0.41
C GLY A 296 -0.38 16.59 -0.94
N LEU A 297 0.63 15.85 -1.41
CA LEU A 297 1.29 16.17 -2.69
C LEU A 297 0.35 16.05 -3.89
N LYS A 298 -0.58 15.09 -3.83
CA LYS A 298 -1.66 14.91 -4.82
C LYS A 298 -2.61 16.10 -5.00
N ASP A 299 -2.61 17.07 -4.08
CA ASP A 299 -3.37 18.32 -4.22
C ASP A 299 -2.53 19.44 -4.89
N LEU A 300 -1.24 19.21 -5.14
CA LEU A 300 -0.28 20.19 -5.64
C LEU A 300 0.32 19.81 -7.00
N LEU A 301 0.46 18.52 -7.27
CA LEU A 301 1.05 17.96 -8.48
C LEU A 301 0.14 16.87 -9.07
N PRO A 302 0.24 16.59 -10.38
CA PRO A 302 -0.39 15.41 -10.95
C PRO A 302 0.16 14.13 -10.33
N ALA A 303 -0.53 13.02 -10.62
CA ALA A 303 -0.15 11.67 -10.21
C ALA A 303 1.31 11.38 -10.50
N SER A 304 2.02 10.75 -9.56
CA SER A 304 3.46 10.49 -9.66
C SER A 304 3.78 9.25 -10.51
N ASP A 305 2.77 8.53 -11.01
CA ASP A 305 2.87 7.23 -11.69
C ASP A 305 3.96 7.15 -12.76
N LEU A 306 4.05 8.14 -13.68
CA LEU A 306 5.09 8.15 -14.70
C LEU A 306 6.48 8.34 -14.09
N ALA A 307 6.61 9.22 -13.09
CA ALA A 307 7.88 9.46 -12.43
C ALA A 307 8.36 8.20 -11.70
N GLU A 308 7.47 7.55 -10.95
CA GLU A 308 7.74 6.34 -10.19
C GLU A 308 8.08 5.15 -11.09
N GLY A 309 7.37 4.99 -12.21
CA GLY A 309 7.68 3.99 -13.22
C GLY A 309 9.05 4.19 -13.88
N LEU A 310 9.41 5.45 -14.19
CA LEU A 310 10.71 5.79 -14.75
C LEU A 310 11.86 5.56 -13.77
N LEU A 311 11.66 5.84 -12.48
CA LEU A 311 12.66 5.62 -11.44
C LEU A 311 13.06 4.14 -11.35
N ASN A 312 12.09 3.23 -11.44
CA ASN A 312 12.33 1.80 -11.38
C ASN A 312 12.84 1.17 -12.70
N ASN A 313 13.05 1.95 -13.76
CA ASN A 313 13.54 1.44 -15.04
C ASN A 313 15.03 1.77 -15.26
N VAL A 314 15.82 0.81 -15.74
CA VAL A 314 17.23 1.05 -16.12
C VAL A 314 17.34 1.87 -17.42
N GLU A 315 16.34 1.79 -18.29
CA GLU A 315 16.22 2.59 -19.51
C GLU A 315 15.25 3.75 -19.27
N ARG A 316 15.79 4.91 -18.90
CA ARG A 316 15.02 6.10 -18.52
C ARG A 316 15.64 7.40 -19.08
N PRO A 317 14.88 8.49 -19.22
CA PRO A 317 15.42 9.76 -19.70
C PRO A 317 16.62 10.24 -18.85
N PRO A 318 17.74 10.67 -19.47
CA PRO A 318 18.91 11.11 -18.73
C PRO A 318 18.63 12.28 -17.79
N VAL A 319 19.07 12.17 -16.54
CA VAL A 319 19.00 13.25 -15.54
C VAL A 319 20.41 13.71 -15.22
N HIS A 320 20.63 15.01 -15.15
CA HIS A 320 21.93 15.58 -14.80
C HIS A 320 21.91 16.22 -13.41
N SER A 321 23.08 16.24 -12.78
CA SER A 321 23.32 16.96 -11.52
C SER A 321 22.88 18.41 -11.63
N ARG A 322 22.68 19.08 -10.49
CA ARG A 322 22.31 20.50 -10.45
C ARG A 322 23.28 21.42 -11.20
N THR A 323 24.56 21.03 -11.22
CA THR A 323 25.63 21.72 -11.97
C THR A 323 25.67 21.36 -13.45
N GLY A 324 24.89 20.38 -13.90
CA GLY A 324 24.87 19.85 -15.26
C GLY A 324 26.08 18.97 -15.63
N SER A 325 27.05 18.79 -14.73
CA SER A 325 28.34 18.21 -15.05
C SER A 325 28.39 16.68 -15.06
N ARG A 326 27.37 16.02 -14.49
CA ARG A 326 27.34 14.56 -14.31
C ARG A 326 25.95 14.02 -14.59
N GLU A 327 25.87 13.00 -15.43
CA GLU A 327 24.66 12.20 -15.59
C GLU A 327 24.46 11.32 -14.34
N LEU A 328 23.26 11.37 -13.77
CA LEU A 328 22.91 10.74 -12.51
C LEU A 328 22.32 9.34 -12.75
N PHE A 329 22.91 8.34 -12.11
CA PHE A 329 22.50 6.93 -12.19
C PHE A 329 22.31 6.43 -13.64
N ALA A 330 23.23 6.80 -14.54
CA ALA A 330 23.20 6.36 -15.95
C ALA A 330 23.17 4.83 -16.05
N GLY A 331 22.23 4.28 -16.85
CA GLY A 331 22.04 2.85 -17.03
C GLY A 331 21.61 2.09 -15.76
N ARG A 332 21.13 2.80 -14.74
CA ARG A 332 20.68 2.23 -13.47
C ARG A 332 19.30 2.77 -13.12
N ALA A 333 18.48 1.89 -12.57
CA ALA A 333 17.28 2.30 -11.85
C ALA A 333 17.68 3.07 -10.58
N VAL A 334 16.77 3.93 -10.13
CA VAL A 334 16.74 4.47 -8.77
C VAL A 334 15.57 3.76 -8.11
N PRO A 335 15.78 2.64 -7.40
CA PRO A 335 14.70 1.85 -6.82
C PRO A 335 13.70 2.74 -6.10
N HIS A 336 12.45 2.65 -6.52
CA HIS A 336 11.35 3.46 -6.01
C HIS A 336 10.26 2.58 -5.41
N PHE A 337 9.74 3.00 -4.26
CA PHE A 337 8.63 2.33 -3.59
C PHE A 337 7.44 3.28 -3.43
N ASN A 338 6.35 2.95 -4.14
CA ASN A 338 5.11 3.72 -4.14
C ASN A 338 4.56 3.85 -2.72
N GLU A 339 3.90 4.99 -2.46
CA GLU A 339 3.16 5.20 -1.21
C GLU A 339 4.02 5.01 0.04
N VAL A 340 5.32 5.27 -0.08
CA VAL A 340 6.32 5.00 0.97
C VAL A 340 6.14 3.64 1.65
N ASP A 341 5.77 2.60 0.89
CA ASP A 341 5.78 1.23 1.40
C ASP A 341 7.22 0.75 1.59
N GLU A 342 7.73 0.90 2.81
CA GLU A 342 9.12 0.56 3.12
C GLU A 342 9.38 -0.94 3.02
N CYS A 343 8.36 -1.80 3.21
CA CYS A 343 8.53 -3.23 2.99
C CYS A 343 8.82 -3.50 1.51
N ALA A 344 8.07 -2.85 0.62
CA ALA A 344 8.33 -2.91 -0.82
C ALA A 344 9.66 -2.23 -1.20
N GLY A 345 10.05 -1.15 -0.52
CA GLY A 345 11.34 -0.49 -0.73
C GLY A 345 12.54 -1.35 -0.37
N ILE A 346 12.47 -2.09 0.74
CA ILE A 346 13.49 -3.07 1.14
C ILE A 346 13.60 -4.17 0.09
N ASP A 347 12.46 -4.74 -0.34
CA ASP A 347 12.44 -5.78 -1.37
C ASP A 347 13.00 -5.28 -2.70
N ALA A 348 12.56 -4.10 -3.17
CA ALA A 348 13.02 -3.50 -4.42
C ALA A 348 14.54 -3.27 -4.41
N LEU A 349 15.10 -2.74 -3.32
CA LEU A 349 16.55 -2.54 -3.19
C LEU A 349 17.33 -3.87 -3.20
N VAL A 350 16.87 -4.86 -2.42
CA VAL A 350 17.51 -6.17 -2.33
C VAL A 350 17.45 -6.89 -3.68
N THR A 351 16.28 -6.92 -4.31
CA THR A 351 16.05 -7.50 -5.63
C THR A 351 16.93 -6.81 -6.67
N ASN A 352 16.97 -5.48 -6.69
CA ASN A 352 17.80 -4.72 -7.63
C ASN A 352 19.28 -5.10 -7.51
N ARG A 353 19.83 -5.16 -6.28
CA ARG A 353 21.24 -5.52 -6.05
C ARG A 353 21.53 -6.98 -6.43
N ILE A 354 20.66 -7.92 -6.07
CA ILE A 354 20.83 -9.34 -6.40
C ILE A 354 20.77 -9.55 -7.92
N TRP A 355 19.75 -9.01 -8.58
CA TRP A 355 19.55 -9.21 -10.01
C TRP A 355 20.66 -8.57 -10.83
N THR A 356 21.11 -7.37 -10.45
CA THR A 356 22.28 -6.74 -11.07
C THR A 356 23.52 -7.63 -10.97
N GLU A 357 23.81 -8.19 -9.78
CA GLU A 357 24.97 -9.06 -9.57
C GLU A 357 24.86 -10.39 -10.36
N MET A 358 23.63 -10.85 -10.63
CA MET A 358 23.35 -12.02 -11.45
C MET A 358 23.36 -11.72 -12.96
N GLY A 359 23.47 -10.45 -13.36
CA GLY A 359 23.37 -10.03 -14.76
C GLY A 359 21.95 -10.06 -15.32
N PHE A 360 20.93 -10.06 -14.46
CA PHE A 360 19.53 -9.88 -14.86
C PHE A 360 19.17 -8.39 -14.91
N ASP A 361 18.10 -8.06 -15.65
CA ASP A 361 17.54 -6.70 -15.68
C ASP A 361 16.88 -6.39 -14.34
N PRO A 362 17.41 -5.45 -13.53
CA PRO A 362 16.93 -5.18 -12.19
C PRO A 362 15.75 -4.21 -12.15
N ALA A 363 15.15 -3.88 -13.31
CA ALA A 363 13.94 -3.06 -13.37
C ALA A 363 12.75 -3.77 -12.71
N THR A 364 11.95 -3.02 -11.98
CA THR A 364 10.81 -3.57 -11.23
C THR A 364 9.58 -2.66 -11.33
N THR A 365 8.45 -3.16 -10.86
CA THR A 365 7.22 -2.38 -10.70
C THR A 365 6.48 -2.91 -9.47
N LEU A 366 5.75 -2.03 -8.80
CA LEU A 366 4.95 -2.37 -7.63
C LEU A 366 3.51 -2.65 -8.06
N HIS A 367 2.90 -3.68 -7.47
CA HIS A 367 1.52 -4.05 -7.75
C HIS A 367 0.73 -4.31 -6.48
N ASP A 368 -0.49 -3.78 -6.45
CA ASP A 368 -1.50 -4.22 -5.49
C ASP A 368 -1.93 -5.67 -5.79
N VAL A 369 -1.99 -6.50 -4.76
CA VAL A 369 -2.71 -7.78 -4.82
C VAL A 369 -4.21 -7.47 -4.74
N ARG A 370 -4.78 -7.06 -5.88
CA ARG A 370 -6.11 -6.45 -5.93
C ARG A 370 -7.24 -7.44 -5.72
N TRP A 371 -7.22 -8.54 -6.47
CA TRP A 371 -8.26 -9.55 -6.57
C TRP A 371 -7.72 -10.75 -7.36
N GLY A 372 -8.34 -11.92 -7.22
CA GLY A 372 -8.00 -13.10 -7.99
C GLY A 372 -9.22 -13.94 -8.34
N ASP A 373 -9.10 -14.76 -9.38
CA ASP A 373 -10.10 -15.75 -9.79
C ASP A 373 -9.38 -16.93 -10.45
N HIS A 374 -10.10 -18.00 -10.72
CA HIS A 374 -9.59 -19.11 -11.51
C HIS A 374 -9.18 -18.61 -12.89
N PHE A 375 -7.87 -18.73 -13.16
CA PHE A 375 -7.31 -18.48 -14.47
C PHE A 375 -7.50 -19.74 -15.35
N GLY A 376 -8.34 -19.66 -16.39
CA GLY A 376 -8.64 -20.79 -17.26
C GLY A 376 -9.52 -20.45 -18.44
#